data_AF-A0A956A2E0-F1
#
_entry.id   AF-A0A956A2E0-F1
#
_cell.length_a   1.000
_cell.length_b   1.000
_cell.length_c   1.000
_cell.angle_alpha   90.00
_cell.angle_beta   90.00
_cell.angle_gamma   90.00
#
_symmetry.space_group_name_H-M   'P 1'
#
loop_
_entity.id
_entity.type
_entity.pdbx_description
1 polymer ?
#
loop_
_entity_poly.entity_id
_entity_poly.type
_entity_poly.pdbx_seq_one_letter_code
_entity_poly.pdbx_strand_id
1 'polypeptide(L)'
;MPLRLCGFVLFVAGFLSVPFPMLGFDAFVPAVRYAQLAAVLAVLRVEEGGGGVIDTLLVLLGGHAIAASLAVALGAWLATRLVLARLPSRLRDHVTVIAATLLVALAS
;
A
#
# COMPACT_ATOMS: atom_id res chain seq x y z
N MET A 1 12.29 3.88 19.56
CA MET A 1 11.62 4.78 18.59
C MET A 1 10.26 5.28 19.09
N PRO A 2 9.78 6.48 18.70
CA PRO A 2 8.40 6.90 18.99
C PRO A 2 7.40 6.03 18.20
N LEU A 3 6.29 5.61 18.84
CA LEU A 3 5.25 4.73 18.27
C LEU A 3 4.71 5.19 16.91
N ARG A 4 4.70 6.51 16.67
CA ARG A 4 4.30 7.10 15.39
C ARG A 4 5.20 6.67 14.23
N LEU A 5 6.51 6.56 14.47
CA LEU A 5 7.48 6.18 13.45
C LEU A 5 7.36 4.69 13.11
N CYS A 6 7.12 3.83 14.11
CA CYS A 6 6.83 2.42 13.88
C CYS A 6 5.59 2.22 13.00
N GLY A 7 4.50 2.93 13.31
CA GLY A 7 3.27 2.85 12.52
C GLY A 7 3.47 3.32 11.08
N PHE A 8 4.24 4.39 10.87
CA PHE A 8 4.57 4.86 9.53
C PHE A 8 5.39 3.85 8.74
N VAL A 9 6.43 3.24 9.34
CA VAL A 9 7.25 2.21 8.68
C VAL A 9 6.39 0.99 8.30
N LEU A 10 5.50 0.54 9.18
CA LEU A 10 4.59 -0.58 8.90
C LEU A 10 3.57 -0.25 7.81
N PHE A 11 3.08 1.00 7.78
CA PHE A 11 2.22 1.49 6.71
C PHE A 11 2.94 1.43 5.36
N VAL A 12 4.14 1.99 5.29
CA VAL A 12 4.94 1.98 4.05
C VAL A 12 5.25 0.54 3.64
N ALA A 13 5.62 -0.33 4.59
CA ALA A 13 5.91 -1.75 4.33
C ALA A 13 4.71 -2.48 3.76
N GLY A 14 3.54 -2.36 4.40
CA GLY A 14 2.33 -2.95 3.90
C GLY A 14 1.89 -2.34 2.55
N PHE A 15 2.07 -1.04 2.35
CA PHE A 15 1.59 -0.38 1.13
C PHE A 15 2.38 -0.83 -0.10
N LEU A 16 3.68 -1.05 0.06
CA LEU A 16 4.55 -1.54 -1.00
C LEU A 16 4.47 -3.05 -1.21
N SER A 17 4.11 -3.82 -0.18
CA SER A 17 4.16 -5.29 -0.22
C SER A 17 2.81 -6.00 -0.30
N VAL A 18 1.70 -5.35 0.06
CA VAL A 18 0.38 -6.02 0.13
C VAL A 18 -0.13 -6.30 -1.28
N PRO A 19 -0.26 -7.59 -1.65
CA PRO A 19 -0.77 -8.00 -2.95
C PRO A 19 -2.30 -8.05 -2.91
N PHE A 20 -2.94 -7.69 -4.02
CA PHE A 20 -4.40 -7.78 -4.15
C PHE A 20 -4.80 -8.81 -5.23
N PRO A 21 -5.42 -9.94 -4.86
CA PRO A 21 -5.74 -11.03 -5.78
C PRO A 21 -7.04 -10.82 -6.61
N MET A 22 -7.65 -9.63 -6.59
CA MET A 22 -9.05 -9.46 -7.04
C MET A 22 -9.29 -9.40 -8.55
N LEU A 23 -8.25 -9.31 -9.39
CA LEU A 23 -8.45 -9.24 -10.85
C LEU A 23 -8.32 -10.58 -11.58
N GLY A 24 -8.10 -11.70 -10.87
CA GLY A 24 -7.96 -13.02 -11.50
C GLY A 24 -6.76 -13.16 -12.45
N PHE A 25 -5.91 -12.12 -12.56
CA PHE A 25 -4.59 -12.24 -13.15
C PHE A 25 -3.70 -12.95 -12.13
N ASP A 26 -3.04 -14.03 -12.55
CA ASP A 26 -2.18 -14.92 -11.76
C ASP A 26 -0.98 -14.25 -11.05
N ALA A 27 -0.94 -12.93 -10.92
CA ALA A 27 0.15 -12.19 -10.31
C ALA A 27 -0.34 -11.25 -9.21
N PHE A 28 0.34 -11.34 -8.08
CA PHE A 28 0.35 -10.42 -6.95
C PHE A 28 0.65 -8.98 -7.45
N VAL A 29 -0.38 -8.19 -7.78
CA VAL A 29 -0.19 -6.79 -8.21
C VAL A 29 -0.17 -5.87 -6.97
N PRO A 30 0.93 -5.14 -6.70
CA PRO A 30 1.02 -4.21 -5.57
C PRO A 30 0.09 -3.01 -5.70
N ALA A 31 -0.35 -2.42 -4.57
CA ALA A 31 -1.16 -1.20 -4.54
C ALA A 31 -0.56 -0.03 -5.34
N VAL A 32 0.77 0.11 -5.30
CA VAL A 32 1.52 1.09 -6.10
C VAL A 32 1.31 0.91 -7.59
N ARG A 33 1.23 -0.34 -8.07
CA ARG A 33 1.06 -0.63 -9.49
C ARG A 33 -0.34 -0.25 -9.96
N TYR A 34 -1.37 -0.40 -9.12
CA TYR A 34 -2.71 0.13 -9.41
C TYR A 34 -2.74 1.65 -9.49
N ALA A 35 -2.04 2.34 -8.58
CA ALA A 35 -1.92 3.79 -8.62
C ALA A 35 -1.17 4.29 -9.87
N GLN A 36 -0.08 3.61 -10.27
CA GLN A 36 0.65 3.92 -11.50
C GLN A 36 -0.21 3.72 -12.75
N LEU A 37 -0.94 2.60 -12.85
CA LEU A 37 -1.84 2.34 -13.96
C LEU A 37 -2.98 3.37 -14.03
N ALA A 38 -3.56 3.73 -12.88
CA ALA A 38 -4.55 4.80 -12.81
C ALA A 38 -3.97 6.16 -13.25
N ALA A 39 -2.74 6.49 -12.87
CA ALA A 39 -2.07 7.72 -13.28
C ALA A 39 -1.82 7.76 -14.80
N VAL A 40 -1.35 6.65 -15.40
CA VAL A 40 -1.17 6.56 -16.86
C VAL A 40 -2.50 6.71 -17.58
N LEU A 41 -3.56 6.05 -17.11
CA LEU A 41 -4.90 6.21 -17.68
C LEU A 41 -5.45 7.63 -17.53
N ALA A 42 -5.09 8.34 -16.46
CA ALA A 42 -5.51 9.72 -16.25
C ALA A 42 -4.81 10.65 -17.26
N VAL A 43 -3.54 10.42 -17.53
CA VAL A 43 -2.80 11.13 -18.60
C VAL A 43 -3.42 10.83 -19.96
N LEU A 44 -3.66 9.56 -20.28
CA LEU A 44 -4.30 9.18 -21.55
C LEU A 44 -5.69 9.81 -21.72
N ARG A 45 -6.49 9.87 -20.65
CA ARG A 45 -7.80 10.55 -20.66
C ARG A 45 -7.68 12.04 -21.00
N VAL A 46 -6.64 12.71 -20.52
CA VAL A 46 -6.41 14.14 -20.77
C VAL A 46 -5.95 14.38 -22.20
N GLU A 47 -5.06 13.54 -22.73
CA GLU A 47 -4.44 13.70 -24.05
C GLU A 47 -5.34 13.22 -25.20
N GLU A 48 -6.02 12.08 -25.04
CA GLU A 48 -6.79 11.43 -26.11
C GLU A 48 -8.31 11.63 -25.95
N GLY A 49 -8.74 12.23 -24.85
CA GLY A 49 -10.14 12.37 -24.48
C GLY A 49 -10.69 11.16 -23.72
N GLY A 50 -11.70 11.40 -22.89
CA GLY A 50 -12.34 10.38 -22.07
C GLY A 50 -13.47 9.63 -22.80
N GLY A 51 -13.57 8.33 -22.54
CA GLY A 51 -14.66 7.47 -23.01
C GLY A 51 -14.95 6.35 -22.01
N GLY A 52 -16.14 5.75 -22.09
CA GLY A 52 -16.73 4.92 -21.02
C GLY A 52 -15.83 3.85 -20.41
N VAL A 53 -14.96 3.20 -21.20
CA VAL A 53 -14.01 2.19 -20.70
C VAL A 53 -12.87 2.81 -19.89
N ILE A 54 -12.28 3.92 -20.35
CA ILE A 54 -11.17 4.62 -19.66
C ILE A 54 -11.64 5.15 -18.31
N ASP A 55 -12.84 5.75 -18.29
CA ASP A 55 -13.44 6.30 -17.07
C ASP A 55 -13.75 5.18 -16.05
N THR A 56 -14.27 4.05 -16.54
CA THR A 56 -14.54 2.88 -15.70
C THR A 56 -13.25 2.32 -15.11
N LEU A 57 -12.20 2.17 -15.92
CA LEU A 57 -10.89 1.68 -15.46
C LEU A 57 -10.22 2.64 -14.47
N LEU A 58 -10.35 3.95 -14.67
CA LEU A 58 -9.86 4.96 -13.73
C LEU A 58 -10.51 4.85 -12.36
N VAL A 59 -11.85 4.75 -12.34
CA VAL A 59 -12.59 4.57 -11.08
C VAL A 59 -12.23 3.25 -10.42
N LEU A 60 -12.11 2.17 -11.20
CA LEU A 60 -11.75 0.86 -10.68
C LEU A 60 -10.34 0.88 -10.07
N LEU A 61 -9.33 1.26 -10.85
CA LEU A 61 -7.93 1.23 -10.44
C LEU A 61 -7.63 2.25 -9.34
N GLY A 62 -8.17 3.46 -9.46
CA GLY A 62 -8.05 4.50 -8.43
C GLY A 62 -8.76 4.10 -7.14
N GLY A 63 -9.98 3.57 -7.24
CA GLY A 63 -10.74 3.06 -6.10
C GLY A 63 -10.01 1.93 -5.37
N HIS A 64 -9.43 0.98 -6.11
CA HIS A 64 -8.64 -0.11 -5.54
C HIS A 64 -7.35 0.40 -4.88
N ALA A 65 -6.65 1.35 -5.49
CA ALA A 65 -5.47 1.96 -4.89
C ALA A 65 -5.80 2.66 -3.56
N ILE A 66 -6.92 3.40 -3.51
CA ILE A 66 -7.40 4.06 -2.28
C ILE A 66 -7.80 3.04 -1.22
N ALA A 67 -8.61 2.04 -1.58
CA ALA A 67 -9.07 0.99 -0.66
C ALA A 67 -7.88 0.21 -0.07
N ALA A 68 -6.87 -0.11 -0.89
CA ALA A 68 -5.65 -0.76 -0.44
C ALA A 68 -4.85 0.14 0.52
N SER A 69 -4.70 1.43 0.19
CA SER A 69 -4.04 2.40 1.06
C SER A 69 -4.72 2.48 2.44
N LEU A 70 -6.05 2.55 2.46
CA LEU A 70 -6.84 2.61 3.69
C LEU A 70 -6.75 1.32 4.51
N ALA A 71 -6.83 0.16 3.87
CA ALA A 71 -6.71 -1.14 4.54
C ALA A 71 -5.34 -1.29 5.20
N VAL A 72 -4.27 -0.92 4.50
CA VAL A 72 -2.91 -0.94 5.04
C VAL A 72 -2.74 0.08 6.18
N ALA A 73 -3.25 1.30 6.01
CA ALA A 73 -3.20 2.32 7.06
C ALA A 73 -3.92 1.86 8.33
N LEU A 74 -5.10 1.26 8.18
CA LEU A 74 -5.86 0.70 9.29
C LEU A 74 -5.11 -0.47 9.95
N GLY A 75 -4.54 -1.38 9.16
CA GLY A 75 -3.74 -2.50 9.65
C GLY A 75 -2.51 -2.05 10.43
N ALA A 76 -1.74 -1.10 9.90
CA ALA A 76 -0.58 -0.52 10.56
C ALA A 76 -0.95 0.22 11.85
N TRP A 77 -2.08 0.95 11.84
CA TRP A 77 -2.62 1.61 13.03
C TRP A 77 -3.02 0.60 14.12
N LEU A 78 -3.79 -0.43 13.74
CA LEU A 78 -4.22 -1.51 14.64
C LEU A 78 -3.02 -2.27 15.21
N ALA A 79 -2.07 -2.66 14.37
CA ALA A 79 -0.83 -3.31 14.82
C ALA A 79 -0.11 -2.43 15.85
N THR A 80 0.04 -1.13 15.56
CA THR A 80 0.73 -0.20 16.46
C THR A 80 0.01 -0.06 17.81
N ARG A 81 -1.33 0.06 17.79
CA ARG A 81 -2.16 0.28 18.98
C ARG A 81 -2.38 -0.98 19.82
N LEU A 82 -2.63 -2.11 19.18
CA LEU A 82 -3.05 -3.34 19.86
C LEU A 82 -1.87 -4.27 20.16
N VAL A 83 -0.85 -4.27 19.31
CA VAL A 83 0.30 -5.19 19.41
C VAL A 83 1.55 -4.45 19.90
N LEU A 84 2.06 -3.47 19.15
CA LEU A 84 3.34 -2.81 19.47
C LEU A 84 3.28 -1.96 20.75
N ALA A 85 2.12 -1.41 21.10
CA ALA A 85 1.94 -0.68 22.36
C ALA A 85 2.10 -1.58 23.60
N ARG A 86 1.86 -2.90 23.47
CA ARG A 86 1.98 -3.88 24.55
C ARG A 86 3.35 -4.56 24.60
N LEU A 87 4.18 -4.38 23.56
CA LEU A 87 5.49 -5.02 23.45
C LEU A 87 6.59 -4.20 24.17
N PRO A 88 7.58 -4.88 24.78
CA PRO A 88 8.78 -4.21 25.27
C PRO A 88 9.53 -3.51 24.12
N SER A 89 10.22 -2.41 24.44
CA SER A 89 10.85 -1.52 23.45
C SER A 89 11.80 -2.24 22.49
N ARG A 90 12.59 -3.21 22.97
CA ARG A 90 13.56 -3.96 22.14
C ARG A 90 12.90 -4.80 21.04
N LEU A 91 11.81 -5.50 21.38
CA LEU A 91 11.05 -6.31 20.41
C LEU A 91 10.37 -5.42 19.37
N ARG A 92 9.92 -4.23 19.80
CA ARG A 92 9.34 -3.22 18.91
C ARG A 92 10.33 -2.75 17.85
N ASP A 93 11.55 -2.45 18.29
CA ASP A 93 12.62 -1.99 17.41
C ASP A 93 12.99 -3.09 16.40
N HIS A 94 13.09 -4.36 16.81
CA HIS A 94 13.33 -5.49 15.89
C HIS A 94 12.25 -5.64 14.82
N VAL A 95 10.96 -5.60 15.21
CA VAL A 95 9.85 -5.69 14.24
C VAL A 95 9.91 -4.56 13.23
N THR A 96 10.20 -3.33 13.66
CA THR A 96 10.35 -2.21 12.74
C THR A 96 11.57 -2.30 11.84
N VAL A 97 12.69 -2.80 12.35
CA VAL A 97 13.90 -2.99 11.55
C VAL A 97 13.63 -4.04 10.48
N ILE A 98 13.02 -5.19 10.82
CA ILE A 98 12.67 -6.24 9.86
C ILE A 98 11.73 -5.71 8.77
N ALA A 99 10.71 -4.93 9.16
CA ALA A 99 9.79 -4.31 8.20
C ALA A 99 10.52 -3.32 7.28
N ALA A 100 11.48 -2.54 7.81
CA ALA A 100 12.29 -1.61 7.04
C ALA A 100 13.29 -2.31 6.10
N THR A 101 13.92 -3.42 6.51
CA THR A 101 14.81 -4.20 5.62
C THR A 101 14.03 -4.87 4.50
N LEU A 102 12.84 -5.43 4.80
CA LEU A 102 11.96 -5.98 3.77
C LEU A 102 11.54 -4.91 2.76
N LEU A 103 11.26 -3.69 3.23
CA LEU A 103 10.97 -2.55 2.36
C LEU A 103 12.11 -2.21 1.41
N VAL A 104 13.34 -2.15 1.92
CA VAL A 104 14.53 -1.86 1.10
C VAL A 104 14.75 -2.99 0.09
N ALA A 105 14.60 -4.24 0.51
CA ALA A 105 14.77 -5.41 -0.35
C ALA A 105 13.70 -5.52 -1.46
N LEU A 106 12.48 -5.03 -1.22
CA LEU A 106 11.41 -4.99 -2.23
C LEU A 106 11.55 -3.79 -3.19
N ALA A 107 12.34 -2.78 -2.83
CA ALA A 107 12.57 -1.58 -3.62
C ALA A 107 13.83 -1.67 -4.52
N SER A 108 14.70 -2.66 -4.28
CA SER A 108 15.94 -2.96 -5.03
C SER A 108 15.74 -4.08 -6.04
#